data_AF-A0A158KH15-F1
#
_entry.id   AF-A0A158KH15-F1
#
_cell.length_a   1.000
_cell.length_b   1.000
_cell.length_c   1.000
_cell.angle_alpha   90.00
_cell.angle_beta   90.00
_cell.angle_gamma   90.00
#
_symmetry.space_group_name_H-M   'P 1'
#
loop_
_entity.id
_entity.type
_entity.pdbx_description
1 polymer ?
#
loop_
_entity_poly.entity_id
_entity_poly.type
_entity_poly.pdbx_seq_one_letter_code
_entity_poly.pdbx_strand_id
1 'polypeptide(L)'
;MHQIAIAVRDRDLFLEATVVRAATGDVYVNFPRDHVAGWKPHSSYHASGQHHQKSYEKAFLVQKKQQPDESFKDAVNVVTWGLDSAGHKALNLPCDPHDFSEVFEIPISLLRPEKYKTHVSVDLAEPGTEPLLVPGAKVFQQERYRDSEPWIVLTLFES
;
A
#
# COMPACT_ATOMS: atom_id res chain seq x y z
N MET A 1 -6.19 -7.35 -14.35
CA MET A 1 -5.38 -7.12 -13.15
C MET A 1 -5.40 -5.62 -12.92
N HIS A 2 -5.85 -5.16 -11.76
CA HIS A 2 -5.90 -3.75 -11.45
C HIS A 2 -4.65 -3.41 -10.63
N GLN A 3 -3.86 -2.45 -11.10
CA GLN A 3 -2.58 -2.08 -10.48
C GLN A 3 -2.55 -0.58 -10.21
N ILE A 4 -2.31 -0.24 -8.95
CA ILE A 4 -2.24 1.12 -8.44
C ILE A 4 -0.78 1.41 -8.09
N ALA A 5 -0.22 2.47 -8.64
CA ALA A 5 1.07 2.99 -8.18
C ALA A 5 0.86 3.84 -6.92
N ILE A 6 1.75 3.68 -5.94
CA ILE A 6 1.91 4.63 -4.84
C ILE A 6 3.20 5.39 -5.13
N ALA A 7 3.08 6.68 -5.37
CA ALA A 7 4.19 7.47 -5.88
C ALA A 7 4.26 8.86 -5.25
N VAL A 8 5.47 9.36 -5.04
CA VAL A 8 5.71 10.68 -4.47
C VAL A 8 5.97 11.67 -5.60
N ARG A 9 5.18 12.74 -5.63
CA ARG A 9 5.37 13.89 -6.49
C ARG A 9 6.26 14.91 -5.81
N ASP A 10 7.46 15.07 -6.33
CA ASP A 10 8.31 16.25 -6.13
C ASP A 10 8.28 17.07 -7.43
N ARG A 11 9.43 17.32 -8.07
CA ARG A 11 9.50 17.82 -9.45
C ARG A 11 9.10 16.73 -10.46
N ASP A 12 9.55 15.51 -10.20
CA ASP A 12 9.22 14.31 -10.95
C ASP A 12 8.36 13.36 -10.09
N LEU A 13 7.86 12.28 -10.68
CA LEU A 13 7.11 11.25 -9.96
C LEU A 13 8.02 10.05 -9.66
N PHE A 14 8.11 9.66 -8.38
CA PHE A 14 8.94 8.55 -7.94
C PHE A 14 8.10 7.43 -7.35
N LEU A 15 8.33 6.20 -7.82
CA LEU A 15 7.59 5.02 -7.38
C LEU A 15 8.07 4.54 -6.01
N GLU A 16 7.15 4.39 -5.06
CA GLU A 16 7.43 3.87 -3.71
C GLU A 16 6.98 2.42 -3.55
N ALA A 17 5.79 2.11 -4.04
CA ALA A 17 5.20 0.78 -3.98
C ALA A 17 4.14 0.61 -5.08
N THR A 18 3.73 -0.62 -5.32
CA THR A 18 2.56 -0.93 -6.15
C THR A 18 1.57 -1.77 -5.37
N VAL A 19 0.28 -1.52 -5.57
CA VAL A 19 -0.80 -2.37 -5.08
C VAL A 19 -1.42 -3.08 -6.27
N VAL A 20 -1.51 -4.40 -6.21
CA VAL A 20 -2.03 -5.24 -7.29
C VAL A 20 -3.19 -6.06 -6.74
N ARG A 21 -4.35 -5.97 -7.38
CA ARG A 21 -5.41 -6.97 -7.24
C ARG A 21 -5.36 -7.94 -8.42
N ALA A 22 -4.99 -9.18 -8.12
CA ALA A 22 -5.00 -10.27 -9.09
C ALA A 22 -6.43 -10.71 -9.40
N ALA A 23 -6.64 -11.32 -10.57
CA ALA A 23 -7.95 -11.84 -10.96
C ALA A 23 -8.49 -12.93 -10.01
N THR A 24 -7.62 -13.58 -9.23
CA THR A 24 -8.00 -14.56 -8.22
C THR A 24 -8.58 -13.94 -6.94
N GLY A 25 -8.53 -12.61 -6.79
CA GLY A 25 -8.89 -11.90 -5.56
C GLY A 25 -7.71 -11.64 -4.62
N ASP A 26 -6.53 -12.18 -4.92
CA ASP A 26 -5.32 -11.90 -4.14
C ASP A 26 -4.91 -10.43 -4.27
N VAL A 27 -4.50 -9.82 -3.16
CA VAL A 27 -4.00 -8.45 -3.08
C VAL A 27 -2.53 -8.47 -2.68
N TYR A 28 -1.69 -7.76 -3.43
CA TYR A 28 -0.26 -7.67 -3.21
C TYR A 28 0.17 -6.21 -3.08
N VAL A 29 1.02 -5.91 -2.10
CA VAL A 29 1.72 -4.63 -1.98
C VAL A 29 3.20 -4.89 -2.18
N ASN A 30 3.75 -4.46 -3.31
CA ASN A 30 5.14 -4.73 -3.70
C ASN A 30 6.00 -3.48 -3.53
N PHE A 31 7.14 -3.63 -2.87
CA PHE A 31 8.13 -2.58 -2.71
C PHE A 31 9.29 -2.85 -3.69
N PRO A 32 9.49 -2.01 -4.71
CA PRO A 32 10.50 -2.27 -5.73
C PRO A 32 11.90 -2.18 -5.11
N ARG A 33 12.61 -3.30 -5.10
CA ARG A 33 13.98 -3.44 -4.58
C ARG A 33 14.85 -4.21 -5.56
N ASP A 34 14.55 -4.11 -6.86
CA ASP A 34 15.22 -4.89 -7.91
C ASP A 34 16.73 -4.63 -8.02
N HIS A 35 17.21 -3.52 -7.46
CA HIS A 35 18.65 -3.23 -7.33
C HIS A 35 19.38 -4.17 -6.35
N VAL A 36 18.68 -4.95 -5.52
CA VAL A 36 19.26 -5.97 -4.64
C VAL A 36 18.73 -7.35 -5.03
N ALA A 37 19.62 -8.19 -5.55
CA ALA A 37 19.28 -9.54 -5.97
C ALA A 37 18.64 -10.35 -4.83
N GLY A 38 17.48 -10.95 -5.10
CA GLY A 38 16.74 -11.78 -4.14
C GLY A 38 15.97 -11.01 -3.06
N TRP A 39 16.02 -9.68 -3.05
CA TRP A 39 15.22 -8.89 -2.12
C TRP A 39 13.94 -8.41 -2.82
N LYS A 40 12.85 -9.14 -2.62
CA LYS A 40 11.52 -8.81 -3.15
C LYS A 40 10.52 -8.57 -2.01
N PRO A 41 10.67 -7.49 -1.23
CA PRO A 41 9.78 -7.24 -0.11
C PRO A 41 8.37 -6.96 -0.58
N HIS A 42 7.40 -7.65 0.02
CA HIS A 42 5.99 -7.43 -0.26
C HIS A 42 5.11 -7.86 0.91
N SER A 43 3.88 -7.35 0.93
CA SER A 43 2.78 -7.93 1.69
C SER A 43 1.80 -8.58 0.73
N SER A 44 1.26 -9.74 1.11
CA SER A 44 0.22 -10.44 0.34
C SER A 44 -0.97 -10.76 1.22
N TYR A 45 -2.16 -10.57 0.67
CA TYR A 45 -3.44 -10.99 1.22
C TYR A 45 -4.12 -11.86 0.17
N HIS A 46 -4.10 -13.17 0.38
CA HIS A 46 -4.60 -14.13 -0.59
C HIS A 46 -6.12 -14.25 -0.51
N ALA A 47 -6.75 -14.66 -1.61
CA ALA A 47 -8.17 -14.98 -1.68
C ALA A 47 -8.60 -16.04 -0.65
N SER A 48 -7.65 -16.91 -0.25
CA SER A 48 -7.88 -17.85 0.84
C SER A 48 -7.99 -17.20 2.23
N GLY A 49 -7.70 -15.90 2.36
CA GLY A 49 -7.56 -15.19 3.63
C GLY A 49 -6.19 -15.37 4.30
N GLN A 50 -5.24 -16.06 3.67
CA GLN A 50 -3.85 -16.07 4.16
C GLN A 50 -3.24 -14.69 3.96
N HIS A 51 -2.66 -14.11 5.00
CA HIS A 51 -1.96 -12.83 4.97
C HIS A 51 -0.54 -13.03 5.46
N HIS A 52 0.44 -12.45 4.76
CA HIS A 52 1.82 -12.41 5.24
C HIS A 52 2.59 -11.24 4.65
N GLN A 53 3.77 -11.01 5.20
CA GLN A 53 4.79 -10.16 4.60
C GLN A 53 6.01 -11.04 4.29
N LYS A 54 6.74 -10.70 3.24
CA LYS A 54 7.93 -11.46 2.81
C LYS A 54 9.10 -10.51 2.59
N SER A 55 10.30 -10.96 2.95
CA SER A 55 11.56 -10.25 2.71
C SER A 55 12.69 -11.29 2.63
N TYR A 56 13.60 -11.15 1.67
CA TYR A 56 14.65 -12.15 1.38
C TYR A 56 14.11 -13.59 1.30
N GLU A 57 12.99 -13.77 0.58
CA GLU A 57 12.25 -15.02 0.46
C GLU A 57 11.72 -15.65 1.76
N LYS A 58 11.82 -14.96 2.89
CA LYS A 58 11.30 -15.40 4.19
C LYS A 58 9.98 -14.72 4.49
N ALA A 59 8.96 -15.53 4.78
CA ALA A 59 7.67 -15.03 5.23
C ALA A 59 7.70 -14.70 6.73
N PHE A 60 7.04 -13.62 7.11
CA PHE A 60 6.85 -13.15 8.48
C PHE A 60 5.43 -12.59 8.64
N LEU A 61 4.99 -12.41 9.90
CA LEU A 61 3.62 -11.98 10.22
C LEU A 61 2.54 -12.82 9.52
N VAL A 62 2.77 -14.14 9.43
CA VAL A 62 1.83 -15.06 8.77
C VAL A 62 0.56 -15.18 9.61
N GLN A 63 -0.57 -14.80 9.05
CA GLN A 63 -1.87 -14.80 9.69
C GLN A 63 -2.92 -15.44 8.77
N LYS A 64 -3.96 -16.02 9.38
CA LYS A 64 -5.18 -16.38 8.68
C LYS A 64 -6.24 -15.37 9.06
N LYS A 65 -6.75 -14.65 8.07
CA LYS A 65 -7.82 -13.66 8.19
C LYS A 65 -9.02 -14.11 7.36
N GLN A 66 -10.07 -13.30 7.33
CA GLN A 66 -11.23 -13.54 6.47
C GLN A 66 -10.84 -13.55 4.99
N GLN A 67 -11.68 -14.15 4.15
CA GLN A 67 -11.46 -14.14 2.70
C GLN A 67 -11.83 -12.75 2.17
N PRO A 68 -11.06 -12.17 1.23
CA PRO A 68 -11.39 -10.90 0.61
C PRO A 68 -12.43 -11.11 -0.49
N ASP A 69 -13.64 -11.50 -0.09
CA ASP A 69 -14.80 -11.73 -0.96
C ASP A 69 -16.01 -10.90 -0.50
N GLU A 70 -17.19 -11.16 -1.07
CA GLU A 70 -18.45 -10.47 -0.76
C GLU A 70 -18.89 -10.64 0.72
N SER A 71 -18.34 -11.61 1.44
CA SER A 71 -18.61 -11.81 2.87
C SER A 71 -17.68 -11.00 3.78
N PHE A 72 -16.70 -10.28 3.23
CA PHE A 72 -15.74 -9.49 3.98
C PHE A 72 -16.44 -8.43 4.84
N LYS A 73 -16.02 -8.33 6.11
CA LYS A 73 -16.55 -7.37 7.09
C LYS A 73 -15.47 -6.52 7.72
N ASP A 74 -15.89 -5.34 8.17
CA ASP A 74 -15.04 -4.34 8.77
C ASP A 74 -13.88 -3.91 7.84
N ALA A 75 -12.76 -3.49 8.44
CA ALA A 75 -11.53 -3.18 7.75
C ALA A 75 -10.38 -4.04 8.28
N VAL A 76 -9.42 -4.34 7.42
CA VAL A 76 -8.20 -5.07 7.75
C VAL A 76 -7.00 -4.39 7.12
N ASN A 77 -6.00 -4.10 7.95
CA ASN A 77 -4.72 -3.62 7.47
C ASN A 77 -3.94 -4.73 6.75
N VAL A 78 -3.53 -4.44 5.51
CA VAL A 78 -2.61 -5.28 4.74
C VAL A 78 -1.18 -4.93 5.14
N VAL A 79 -0.83 -3.65 5.07
CA VAL A 79 0.48 -3.14 5.50
C VAL A 79 0.43 -1.63 5.72
N THR A 80 1.23 -1.17 6.66
CA THR A 80 1.52 0.25 6.89
C THR A 80 3.03 0.44 6.92
N TRP A 81 3.55 1.48 6.29
CA TRP A 81 4.97 1.83 6.36
C TRP A 81 5.18 3.35 6.44
N GLY A 82 6.33 3.74 6.96
CA GLY A 82 6.73 5.14 7.05
C GLY A 82 7.27 5.66 5.71
N LEU A 83 6.97 6.91 5.42
CA LEU A 83 7.47 7.65 4.28
C LEU A 83 7.96 9.01 4.76
N ASP A 84 9.14 9.44 4.34
CA ASP A 84 9.73 10.70 4.77
C ASP A 84 10.27 11.51 3.59
N SER A 85 10.28 12.83 3.74
CA SER A 85 10.64 13.73 2.64
C SER A 85 12.10 13.63 2.23
N ALA A 86 13.00 13.11 3.10
CA ALA A 86 14.41 12.91 2.77
C ALA A 86 14.65 11.58 2.03
N GLY A 87 13.82 10.57 2.30
CA GLY A 87 13.95 9.19 1.83
C GLY A 87 13.19 8.85 0.56
N HIS A 88 12.25 9.71 0.10
CA HIS A 88 11.39 9.40 -1.06
C HIS A 88 12.15 9.17 -2.39
N LYS A 89 13.42 9.56 -2.48
CA LYS A 89 14.29 9.29 -3.64
C LYS A 89 15.30 8.17 -3.41
N ALA A 90 15.25 7.46 -2.29
CA ALA A 90 16.23 6.44 -1.95
C ALA A 90 16.31 5.32 -3.00
N LEU A 91 15.20 5.02 -3.66
CA LEU A 91 15.15 4.05 -4.76
C LEU A 91 15.47 4.68 -6.12
N ASN A 92 15.23 6.00 -6.24
CA ASN A 92 15.38 6.77 -7.48
C ASN A 92 14.72 6.09 -8.69
N LEU A 93 13.51 5.57 -8.49
CA LEU A 93 12.72 4.88 -9.52
C LEU A 93 11.68 5.83 -10.09
N PRO A 94 11.82 6.30 -11.34
CA PRO A 94 10.76 7.07 -11.99
C PRO A 94 9.47 6.26 -12.08
N CYS A 95 8.34 6.91 -11.85
CA CYS A 95 7.02 6.36 -12.08
C CYS A 95 6.46 6.98 -13.36
N ASP A 96 6.17 6.14 -14.37
CA ASP A 96 5.34 6.54 -15.50
C ASP A 96 3.88 6.22 -15.18
N PRO A 97 3.00 7.21 -15.00
CA PRO A 97 1.58 6.97 -14.72
C PRO A 97 0.88 6.09 -15.76
N HIS A 98 1.35 6.06 -17.01
CA HIS A 98 0.74 5.29 -18.09
C HIS A 98 0.95 3.77 -17.95
N ASP A 99 1.89 3.34 -17.11
CA ASP A 99 2.13 1.92 -16.82
C ASP A 99 1.12 1.36 -15.80
N PHE A 100 0.29 2.21 -15.19
CA PHE A 100 -0.60 1.84 -14.09
C PHE A 100 -2.07 2.10 -14.45
N SER A 101 -2.97 1.35 -13.79
CA SER A 101 -4.41 1.61 -13.90
C SER A 101 -4.79 2.91 -13.20
N GLU A 102 -4.15 3.18 -12.07
CA GLU A 102 -4.38 4.34 -11.21
C GLU A 102 -3.06 4.74 -10.52
N VAL A 103 -2.98 5.98 -10.06
CA VAL A 103 -1.84 6.49 -9.29
C VAL A 103 -2.35 7.20 -8.04
N PHE A 104 -1.99 6.65 -6.88
CA PHE A 104 -2.05 7.35 -5.60
C PHE A 104 -0.85 8.29 -5.49
N GLU A 105 -1.02 9.49 -6.04
CA GLU A 105 0.02 10.51 -6.08
C GLU A 105 0.08 11.28 -4.74
N ILE A 106 1.25 11.26 -4.10
CA ILE A 106 1.51 11.91 -2.81
C ILE A 106 2.41 13.13 -3.03
N PRO A 107 1.91 14.36 -2.83
CA PRO A 107 2.76 15.55 -2.86
C PRO A 107 3.83 15.50 -1.77
N ILE A 108 5.09 15.78 -2.12
CA ILE A 108 6.21 15.82 -1.17
C ILE A 108 5.96 16.79 0.00
N SER A 109 5.18 17.84 -0.22
CA SER A 109 4.80 18.82 0.81
C SER A 109 3.96 18.23 1.95
N LEU A 110 3.36 17.05 1.77
CA LEU A 110 2.63 16.33 2.82
C LEU A 110 3.54 15.42 3.66
N LEU A 111 4.77 15.17 3.20
CA LEU A 111 5.71 14.32 3.90
C LEU A 111 6.49 15.11 4.94
N ARG A 112 6.70 14.49 6.11
CA ARG A 112 7.57 15.02 7.15
C ARG A 112 9.02 14.61 6.92
N PRO A 113 10.00 15.45 7.30
CA PRO A 113 11.41 15.06 7.27
C PRO A 113 11.74 14.00 8.33
N GLU A 114 10.97 13.94 9.41
CA GLU A 114 11.14 12.94 10.46
C GLU A 114 10.69 11.55 9.98
N LYS A 115 11.59 10.57 10.13
CA LYS A 115 11.25 9.16 9.89
C LYS A 115 10.09 8.73 10.76
N TYR A 116 9.17 7.96 10.17
CA TYR A 116 8.00 7.41 10.85
C TYR A 116 7.07 8.48 11.43
N LYS A 117 6.99 9.67 10.81
CA LYS A 117 5.94 10.64 11.10
C LYS A 117 4.82 10.60 10.09
N THR A 118 5.14 10.54 8.80
CA THR A 118 4.16 10.29 7.75
C THR A 118 4.15 8.81 7.39
N HIS A 119 2.97 8.26 7.14
CA HIS A 119 2.76 6.85 6.87
C HIS A 119 1.80 6.68 5.69
N VAL A 120 2.00 5.61 4.95
CA VAL A 120 1.01 5.09 3.99
C VAL A 120 0.45 3.79 4.54
N SER A 121 -0.87 3.68 4.56
CA SER A 121 -1.61 2.46 4.90
C SER A 121 -2.32 1.92 3.67
N VAL A 122 -2.28 0.60 3.52
CA VAL A 122 -3.09 -0.17 2.57
C VAL A 122 -4.02 -1.05 3.39
N ASP A 123 -5.32 -0.79 3.27
CA ASP A 123 -6.36 -1.52 3.97
C ASP A 123 -7.33 -2.18 2.97
N LEU A 124 -7.89 -3.32 3.36
CA LEU A 124 -9.08 -3.89 2.73
C LEU A 124 -10.28 -3.53 3.60
N ALA A 125 -11.33 -2.96 3.04
CA ALA A 125 -12.51 -2.55 3.78
C ALA A 125 -13.79 -2.89 3.04
N GLU A 126 -14.83 -3.29 3.78
CA GLU A 126 -16.17 -3.34 3.21
C GLU A 126 -16.69 -1.91 2.91
N PRO A 127 -17.66 -1.76 2.00
CA PRO A 127 -18.23 -0.46 1.66
C PRO A 127 -18.71 0.34 2.87
N GLY A 128 -18.23 1.58 3.00
CA GLY A 128 -18.64 2.50 4.08
C GLY A 128 -17.85 2.36 5.39
N THR A 129 -16.90 1.43 5.47
CA THR A 129 -16.03 1.27 6.64
C THR A 129 -14.78 2.14 6.54
N GLU A 130 -14.38 2.74 7.66
CA GLU A 130 -13.15 3.51 7.77
C GLU A 130 -11.92 2.60 7.93
N PRO A 131 -10.75 2.98 7.40
CA PRO A 131 -9.52 2.19 7.52
C PRO A 131 -9.00 2.17 8.96
N LEU A 132 -8.17 1.16 9.27
CA LEU A 132 -7.62 0.97 10.60
C LEU A 132 -6.35 1.81 10.79
N LEU A 133 -6.52 3.03 11.29
CA LEU A 133 -5.41 3.94 11.61
C LEU A 133 -5.09 3.96 13.11
N VAL A 134 -3.89 4.44 13.45
CA VAL A 134 -3.52 4.67 14.85
C VAL A 134 -4.39 5.78 15.48
N PRO A 135 -4.73 5.69 16.78
CA PRO A 135 -5.52 6.72 17.44
C PRO A 135 -4.88 8.11 17.34
N GLY A 136 -5.68 9.11 16.95
CA GLY A 136 -5.20 10.48 16.78
C GLY A 136 -4.50 10.75 15.43
N ALA A 137 -4.45 9.77 14.53
CA ALA A 137 -3.88 9.96 13.20
C ALA A 137 -4.56 11.11 12.44
N LYS A 138 -3.74 11.98 11.84
CA LYS A 138 -4.21 13.04 10.96
C LYS A 138 -4.12 12.57 9.51
N VAL A 139 -5.27 12.33 8.88
CA VAL A 139 -5.34 11.95 7.46
C VAL A 139 -5.03 13.16 6.59
N PHE A 140 -4.07 13.00 5.66
CA PHE A 140 -3.75 13.99 4.64
C PHE A 140 -4.43 13.71 3.31
N GLN A 141 -4.46 12.44 2.91
CA GLN A 141 -5.05 11.99 1.64
C GLN A 141 -5.59 10.58 1.81
N GLN A 142 -6.72 10.29 1.19
CA GLN A 142 -7.32 8.97 1.22
C GLN A 142 -8.07 8.70 -0.09
N GLU A 143 -7.84 7.53 -0.65
CA GLU A 143 -8.51 7.05 -1.86
C GLU A 143 -9.08 5.65 -1.64
N ARG A 144 -10.21 5.39 -2.30
CA ARG A 144 -10.93 4.12 -2.22
C ARG A 144 -11.12 3.57 -3.63
N TYR A 145 -10.53 2.42 -3.91
CA TYR A 145 -10.63 1.71 -5.17
C TYR A 145 -11.72 0.64 -5.04
N ARG A 146 -12.79 0.83 -5.82
CA ARG A 146 -14.08 0.13 -5.70
C ARG A 146 -14.30 -0.88 -6.84
N ASP A 147 -13.22 -1.39 -7.40
CA ASP A 147 -13.20 -2.33 -8.52
C ASP A 147 -13.76 -3.71 -8.14
N SER A 148 -13.57 -4.13 -6.88
CA SER A 148 -14.23 -5.28 -6.28
C SER A 148 -14.43 -5.08 -4.78
N GLU A 149 -15.28 -5.91 -4.17
CA GLU A 149 -15.31 -6.06 -2.72
C GLU A 149 -14.28 -7.10 -2.25
N PRO A 150 -13.63 -6.89 -1.10
CA PRO A 150 -13.57 -5.63 -0.34
C PRO A 150 -12.78 -4.55 -1.10
N TRP A 151 -13.12 -3.29 -0.87
CA TRP A 151 -12.42 -2.15 -1.46
C TRP A 151 -10.97 -2.09 -0.97
N ILE A 152 -10.06 -1.63 -1.84
CA ILE A 152 -8.73 -1.22 -1.41
C ILE A 152 -8.81 0.24 -0.97
N VAL A 153 -8.36 0.53 0.25
CA VAL A 153 -8.28 1.88 0.80
C VAL A 153 -6.82 2.24 0.99
N LEU A 154 -6.38 3.30 0.31
CA LEU A 154 -5.06 3.88 0.49
C LEU A 154 -5.18 5.13 1.32
N THR A 155 -4.40 5.22 2.40
CA THR A 155 -4.44 6.38 3.30
C THR A 155 -3.02 6.88 3.58
N LEU A 156 -2.78 8.16 3.29
CA LEU A 156 -1.63 8.92 3.76
C LEU A 156 -2.01 9.64 5.06
N PHE A 157 -1.27 9.40 6.14
CA PHE A 157 -1.56 10.02 7.44
C PHE A 157 -0.29 10.37 8.23
N GLU A 158 -0.45 11.26 9.20
CA GLU A 158 0.54 11.58 10.22
C GLU A 158 0.13 10.98 11.57
N SER A 159 1.10 10.40 12.29
CA SER A 159 0.93 9.82 13.64
C SER A 159 1.46 10.71 14.76
#